data_AF-A0A969QEQ6-F1
#
_entry.id   AF-A0A969QEQ6-F1
#
_cell.length_a   1.000
_cell.length_b   1.000
_cell.length_c   1.000
_cell.angle_alpha   90.00
_cell.angle_beta   90.00
_cell.angle_gamma   90.00
#
_symmetry.space_group_name_H-M   'P 1'
#
loop_
_entity.id
_entity.type
_entity.pdbx_description
1 polymer ?
#
loop_
_entity_poly.entity_id
_entity_poly.type
_entity_poly.pdbx_seq_one_letter_code
_entity_poly.pdbx_strand_id
1 'polypeptide(L)'
;MMIVVVAPISEELIFRGVILNRWAQKWNLQKSLIATSLLFGFLHINPIGLSMVGLLLALLYLKTKTLWVPIAAHAMNNFIAFCVTLPASTKPATTTVLSLQSLQSSFWTGLVMMGISLFFLGRFIRRNFPSKQLSSFS
;
A
#
# COMPACT_ATOMS: atom_id res chain seq x y z
N MET A 1 -3.12 15.77 9.36
CA MET A 1 -1.64 15.84 9.24
C MET A 1 -0.94 14.60 9.79
N MET A 2 -1.31 14.09 10.97
CA MET A 2 -0.74 12.84 11.51
C MET A 2 -0.90 11.63 10.58
N ILE A 3 -2.08 11.44 9.98
CA ILE A 3 -2.38 10.35 9.03
C ILE A 3 -1.57 10.44 7.72
N VAL A 4 -1.13 11.64 7.35
CA VAL A 4 -0.44 11.89 6.07
C VAL A 4 1.08 11.70 6.19
N VAL A 5 1.66 11.95 7.38
CA VAL A 5 3.12 11.95 7.55
C VAL A 5 3.56 10.94 8.60
N VAL A 6 3.02 11.02 9.82
CA VAL A 6 3.49 10.20 10.96
C VAL A 6 3.07 8.74 10.81
N ALA A 7 1.86 8.49 10.33
CA ALA A 7 1.37 7.13 10.09
C ALA A 7 2.20 6.38 9.03
N PRO A 8 2.43 6.92 7.81
CA PRO A 8 3.30 6.29 6.83
C PRO A 8 4.71 5.97 7.34
N ILE A 9 5.35 6.88 8.08
CA ILE A 9 6.68 6.64 8.65
C ILE A 9 6.65 5.42 9.59
N SER A 10 5.71 5.41 10.52
CA SER A 10 5.59 4.36 11.54
C SER A 10 5.25 3.00 10.91
N GLU A 11 4.31 2.99 9.96
CA GLU A 11 3.89 1.78 9.26
C GLU A 11 5.02 1.22 8.39
N GLU A 12 5.72 2.04 7.60
CA GLU A 12 6.84 1.54 6.81
C GLU A 12 7.99 0.99 7.68
N LEU A 13 8.30 1.64 8.80
CA LEU A 13 9.32 1.15 9.75
C LEU A 13 8.95 -0.24 10.28
N ILE A 14 7.70 -0.45 10.69
CA ILE A 14 7.24 -1.72 11.25
C ILE A 14 7.17 -2.79 10.15
N PHE A 15 6.44 -2.52 9.06
CA PHE A 15 6.17 -3.53 8.04
C PHE A 15 7.40 -3.86 7.20
N ARG A 16 8.17 -2.86 6.77
CA ARG A 16 9.29 -3.07 5.83
C ARG A 16 10.62 -3.16 6.57
N GLY A 17 10.80 -2.33 7.60
CA GLY A 17 12.00 -2.35 8.44
C GLY A 17 12.10 -3.60 9.31
N VAL A 18 10.99 -4.06 9.91
CA VAL A 18 11.01 -5.18 10.87
C VAL A 18 10.37 -6.45 10.32
N ILE A 19 9.06 -6.43 10.03
CA ILE A 19 8.29 -7.65 9.75
C ILE A 19 8.77 -8.32 8.46
N LEU A 20 8.87 -7.57 7.36
CA LEU A 20 9.29 -8.11 6.06
C LEU A 20 10.70 -8.71 6.13
N ASN A 21 11.66 -8.00 6.71
CA ASN A 21 13.03 -8.52 6.86
C ASN A 21 13.06 -9.78 7.74
N ARG A 22 12.35 -9.77 8.88
CA ARG A 22 12.31 -10.93 9.80
C ARG A 22 11.66 -12.15 9.15
N TRP A 23 10.58 -11.95 8.42
CA TRP A 23 9.89 -13.05 7.73
C TRP A 23 10.66 -13.53 6.51
N ALA A 24 11.33 -12.63 5.78
CA ALA A 24 12.21 -13.02 4.66
C ALA A 24 13.45 -13.81 5.11
N GLN A 25 13.86 -13.70 6.38
CA GLN A 25 14.89 -14.55 6.96
C GLN A 25 14.34 -15.90 7.43
N LYS A 26 13.12 -15.93 7.98
CA LYS A 26 12.49 -17.17 8.51
C LYS A 26 11.89 -18.03 7.40
N TRP A 27 11.39 -17.41 6.36
CA TRP A 27 10.72 -18.01 5.20
C TRP A 27 11.41 -17.55 3.91
N ASN A 28 10.83 -17.87 2.75
CA ASN A 28 11.30 -17.31 1.49
C ASN A 28 10.76 -15.88 1.28
N LEU A 29 11.46 -15.11 0.45
CA LEU A 29 11.14 -13.71 0.16
C LEU A 29 9.72 -13.54 -0.42
N GLN A 30 9.31 -14.44 -1.32
CA GLN A 30 8.02 -14.37 -2.00
C GLN A 30 6.83 -14.54 -1.03
N LYS A 31 6.90 -15.53 -0.13
CA LYS A 31 5.87 -15.73 0.91
C LYS A 31 5.83 -14.55 1.87
N SER A 32 6.99 -14.00 2.21
CA SER A 32 7.09 -12.84 3.10
C SER A 32 6.48 -11.58 2.50
N LEU A 33 6.69 -11.34 1.20
CA LEU A 33 6.05 -10.25 0.47
C LEU A 33 4.54 -10.37 0.50
N ILE A 34 4.00 -11.53 0.12
CA ILE A 34 2.55 -11.75 0.09
C ILE A 34 1.96 -11.61 1.50
N ALA A 35 2.57 -12.26 2.49
CA ALA A 35 2.06 -12.27 3.86
C ALA A 35 2.08 -10.87 4.51
N THR A 36 3.16 -10.11 4.34
CA THR A 36 3.23 -8.74 4.88
C THR A 36 2.27 -7.78 4.18
N SER A 37 2.06 -7.96 2.87
CA SER A 37 1.13 -7.14 2.09
C SER A 37 -0.32 -7.41 2.49
N LEU A 38 -0.69 -8.69 2.66
CA LEU A 38 -2.01 -9.07 3.14
C LEU A 38 -2.24 -8.56 4.57
N LEU A 39 -1.27 -8.75 5.46
CA LEU A 39 -1.36 -8.25 6.83
C LEU A 39 -1.55 -6.73 6.86
N PHE A 40 -0.82 -6.00 6.02
CA PHE A 40 -0.98 -4.57 5.87
C PHE A 40 -2.41 -4.22 5.45
N GLY A 41 -2.96 -4.86 4.42
CA GLY A 41 -4.35 -4.60 4.01
C GLY A 41 -5.39 -4.97 5.08
N PHE A 42 -5.27 -6.12 5.73
CA PHE A 42 -6.23 -6.58 6.75
C PHE A 42 -6.36 -5.64 7.94
N LEU A 43 -5.34 -4.84 8.24
CA LEU A 43 -5.38 -3.84 9.31
C LEU A 43 -6.10 -2.54 8.90
N HIS A 44 -6.65 -2.47 7.70
CA HIS A 44 -7.30 -1.28 7.15
C HIS A 44 -8.74 -1.51 6.67
N ILE A 45 -9.45 -0.40 6.46
CA ILE A 45 -10.88 -0.35 6.08
C ILE A 45 -11.18 -0.99 4.72
N ASN A 46 -10.21 -1.04 3.79
CA ASN A 46 -10.34 -1.72 2.50
C ASN A 46 -9.20 -2.74 2.31
N PRO A 47 -9.38 -3.99 2.80
CA PRO A 47 -8.30 -4.94 2.90
C PRO A 47 -7.73 -5.38 1.57
N ILE A 48 -8.56 -5.49 0.52
CA ILE A 48 -8.11 -5.90 -0.81
C ILE A 48 -7.28 -4.77 -1.45
N GLY A 49 -7.84 -3.56 -1.50
CA GLY A 49 -7.17 -2.41 -2.12
C GLY A 49 -5.86 -2.05 -1.40
N LEU A 50 -5.88 -2.03 -0.06
CA LEU A 50 -4.70 -1.68 0.72
C LEU A 50 -3.66 -2.81 0.77
N SER A 51 -4.06 -4.07 0.60
CA SER A 51 -3.08 -5.15 0.40
C SER A 51 -2.25 -4.93 -0.86
N MET A 52 -2.87 -4.44 -1.94
CA MET A 52 -2.17 -4.16 -3.19
C MET A 52 -1.19 -3.00 -3.03
N VAL A 53 -1.62 -1.90 -2.40
CA VAL A 53 -0.72 -0.78 -2.04
C VAL A 53 0.43 -1.28 -1.16
N GLY A 54 0.11 -2.13 -0.17
CA GLY A 54 1.10 -2.74 0.71
C GLY A 54 2.18 -3.52 -0.05
N LEU A 55 1.76 -4.27 -1.07
CA LEU A 55 2.66 -5.01 -1.97
C LEU A 55 3.53 -4.09 -2.81
N LEU A 56 2.98 -2.98 -3.33
CA LEU A 56 3.77 -2.00 -4.06
C LEU A 56 4.89 -1.42 -3.22
N LEU A 57 4.56 -0.99 -2.02
CA LEU A 57 5.50 -0.38 -1.10
C LEU A 57 6.59 -1.38 -0.68
N ALA A 58 6.22 -2.64 -0.48
CA ALA A 58 7.18 -3.71 -0.21
C ALA A 58 8.14 -3.97 -1.40
N LEU A 59 7.63 -3.95 -2.65
CA LEU A 59 8.47 -4.07 -3.85
C LEU A 59 9.39 -2.86 -4.05
N LEU A 60 8.90 -1.65 -3.76
CA LEU A 60 9.69 -0.40 -3.76
C LEU A 60 10.81 -0.46 -2.73
N TYR A 61 10.53 -0.95 -1.52
CA TYR A 61 11.55 -1.17 -0.50
C TYR A 61 12.63 -2.16 -0.98
N LEU A 62 12.23 -3.33 -1.51
CA LEU A 62 13.20 -4.33 -1.96
C LEU A 62 14.12 -3.82 -3.08
N LYS A 63 13.58 -3.02 -4.00
CA LYS A 63 14.37 -2.48 -5.10
C LYS A 63 15.30 -1.37 -4.65
N THR A 64 14.79 -0.44 -3.85
CA THR A 64 15.57 0.75 -3.46
C THR A 64 16.51 0.45 -2.29
N LYS A 65 16.23 -0.59 -1.51
CA LYS A 65 16.92 -0.93 -0.26
C LYS A 65 16.96 0.25 0.73
N THR A 66 15.98 1.15 0.64
CA THR A 66 15.82 2.29 1.55
C THR A 66 14.38 2.36 2.03
N LEU A 67 14.18 2.87 3.26
CA LEU A 67 12.84 3.14 3.79
C LEU A 67 12.29 4.49 3.34
N TRP A 68 13.15 5.44 2.97
CA TRP A 68 12.72 6.78 2.57
C TRP A 68 11.83 6.80 1.33
N VAL A 69 12.13 5.94 0.34
CA VAL A 69 11.33 5.86 -0.89
C VAL A 69 9.91 5.33 -0.65
N PRO A 70 9.68 4.18 0.01
CA PRO A 70 8.33 3.74 0.34
C PRO A 70 7.61 4.68 1.29
N ILE A 71 8.31 5.31 2.26
CA ILE A 71 7.72 6.33 3.15
C ILE A 71 7.17 7.51 2.34
N ALA A 72 7.97 8.06 1.42
CA ALA A 72 7.56 9.19 0.59
C ALA A 72 6.39 8.81 -0.33
N ALA A 73 6.43 7.63 -0.94
CA ALA A 73 5.36 7.12 -1.80
C ALA A 73 4.05 6.91 -1.02
N HIS A 74 4.13 6.37 0.19
CA HIS A 74 2.98 6.15 1.06
C HIS A 74 2.39 7.47 1.58
N ALA A 75 3.24 8.40 2.03
CA ALA A 75 2.80 9.74 2.43
C ALA A 75 2.12 10.50 1.29
N MET A 76 2.67 10.40 0.07
CA MET A 76 2.05 10.99 -1.12
C MET A 76 0.69 10.37 -1.42
N ASN A 77 0.55 9.04 -1.34
CA ASN A 77 -0.72 8.36 -1.52
C ASN A 77 -1.76 8.83 -0.48
N ASN A 78 -1.37 8.95 0.78
CA ASN A 78 -2.26 9.44 1.84
C ASN A 78 -2.63 10.92 1.66
N PHE A 79 -1.70 11.74 1.16
CA PHE A 79 -1.99 13.14 0.84
C PHE A 79 -3.00 13.27 -0.30
N ILE A 80 -2.85 12.49 -1.37
CA ILE A 80 -3.81 12.47 -2.48
C ILE A 80 -5.20 12.03 -1.98
N ALA A 81 -5.26 10.96 -1.17
CA ALA A 81 -6.52 10.48 -0.58
C ALA A 81 -7.17 11.56 0.31
N PHE A 82 -6.38 12.29 1.09
CA PHE A 82 -6.85 13.40 1.90
C PHE A 82 -7.43 14.54 1.05
N CYS A 83 -6.74 14.95 -0.02
CA CYS A 83 -7.22 16.00 -0.93
C CYS A 83 -8.53 15.61 -1.64
N VAL A 84 -8.72 14.33 -2.00
CA VAL A 84 -9.94 13.84 -2.64
C VAL A 84 -11.13 13.78 -1.67
N THR A 85 -10.88 13.53 -0.38
CA THR A 85 -11.93 13.41 0.64
C THR A 85 -12.31 14.75 1.30
N LEU A 86 -11.46 15.77 1.17
CA LEU A 86 -11.69 17.12 1.70
C LEU A 86 -13.02 17.75 1.20
N PRO A 87 -13.34 17.75 -0.10
CA PRO A 87 -14.57 18.33 -0.63
C PRO A 87 -15.83 17.54 -0.24
N ALA A 88 -15.70 16.25 0.13
CA ALA A 88 -16.81 15.39 0.49
C ALA A 88 -17.25 15.53 1.97
N SER A 89 -16.41 16.16 2.80
CA SER A 89 -16.61 16.29 4.26
C SER A 89 -17.58 17.41 4.67
N THR A 90 -18.16 18.14 3.70
CA THR A 90 -19.16 19.20 3.93
C THR A 90 -20.60 18.69 3.96
N LYS A 91 -20.82 17.39 3.73
CA LYS A 91 -22.15 16.76 3.86
C LYS A 91 -22.38 16.39 5.33
N PRO A 92 -23.49 16.82 5.96
CA PRO A 92 -23.75 16.54 7.37
C PRO A 92 -23.78 15.03 7.59
N ALA A 93 -23.11 14.59 8.66
CA ALA A 93 -23.00 13.20 9.05
C ALA A 93 -24.37 12.70 9.54
N THR A 94 -25.21 12.23 8.61
CA THR A 94 -26.37 11.43 8.99
C THR A 94 -25.85 10.09 9.48
N THR A 95 -25.76 9.95 10.81
CA THR A 95 -25.51 8.71 11.54
C THR A 95 -26.68 7.75 11.34
N THR A 96 -26.77 7.15 10.16
CA THR A 96 -27.71 6.07 9.89
C THR A 96 -26.98 5.00 9.10
N VAL A 97 -26.51 4.01 9.87
CA VAL A 97 -26.16 2.64 9.46
C VAL A 97 -25.07 2.48 8.40
N LEU A 98 -24.42 1.31 8.43
CA LEU A 98 -23.57 0.77 7.36
C LEU A 98 -24.34 0.74 6.03
N SER A 99 -24.53 1.89 5.39
CA SER A 99 -25.31 1.99 4.16
C SER A 99 -24.48 1.44 3.02
N LEU A 100 -25.11 0.62 2.17
CA LEU A 100 -24.52 0.15 0.91
C LEU A 100 -23.96 1.31 0.07
N GLN A 101 -24.50 2.52 0.24
CA GLN A 101 -24.00 3.76 -0.36
C GLN A 101 -22.57 4.10 0.09
N SER A 102 -22.29 4.04 1.40
CA SER A 102 -20.96 4.30 1.95
C SER A 102 -19.95 3.25 1.47
N LEU A 103 -20.36 1.97 1.48
CA LEU A 103 -19.58 0.84 0.95
C LEU A 103 -19.29 1.00 -0.55
N GLN A 104 -20.28 1.42 -1.34
CA GLN A 104 -20.14 1.70 -2.77
C GLN A 104 -19.21 2.89 -3.05
N SER A 105 -19.33 3.99 -2.29
CA SER A 105 -18.43 5.15 -2.45
C SER A 105 -16.98 4.81 -2.13
N SER A 106 -16.73 4.09 -1.02
CA SER A 106 -15.40 3.61 -0.65
C SER A 106 -14.85 2.62 -1.67
N PHE A 107 -15.71 1.80 -2.28
CA PHE A 107 -15.33 0.84 -3.32
C PHE A 107 -14.79 1.54 -4.58
N TRP A 108 -15.47 2.58 -5.08
CA TRP A 108 -15.01 3.33 -6.26
C TRP A 108 -13.68 4.06 -6.01
N THR A 109 -13.53 4.74 -4.87
CA THR A 109 -12.24 5.36 -4.50
C THR A 109 -11.13 4.31 -4.37
N GLY A 110 -11.43 3.14 -3.80
CA GLY A 110 -10.50 2.02 -3.73
C GLY A 110 -10.08 1.52 -5.12
N LEU A 111 -11.03 1.37 -6.04
CA LEU A 111 -10.76 0.97 -7.43
C LEU A 111 -9.88 1.96 -8.17
N VAL A 112 -10.13 3.26 -8.02
CA VAL A 112 -9.31 4.31 -8.66
C VAL A 112 -7.88 4.28 -8.12
N MET A 113 -7.71 4.26 -6.79
CA MET A 113 -6.38 4.18 -6.18
C MET A 113 -5.66 2.88 -6.55
N MET A 114 -6.39 1.76 -6.63
CA MET A 114 -5.87 0.47 -7.07
C MET A 114 -5.46 0.48 -8.54
N GLY A 115 -6.23 1.15 -9.42
CA GLY A 115 -5.88 1.33 -10.83
C GLY A 115 -4.62 2.17 -11.02
N ILE A 116 -4.49 3.27 -10.28
CA ILE A 116 -3.28 4.11 -10.27
C ILE A 116 -2.09 3.30 -9.78
N SER A 117 -2.26 2.60 -8.66
CA SER A 117 -1.29 1.68 -8.07
C SER A 117 -0.83 0.62 -9.08
N LEU A 118 -1.77 -0.05 -9.75
CA LEU A 118 -1.51 -1.07 -10.76
C LEU A 118 -0.82 -0.50 -12.01
N PHE A 119 -1.17 0.72 -12.43
CA PHE A 119 -0.51 1.38 -13.56
C PHE A 119 0.96 1.66 -13.25
N PHE A 120 1.25 2.25 -12.09
CA PHE A 120 2.63 2.50 -11.68
C PHE A 120 3.39 1.19 -11.44
N LEU A 121 2.75 0.17 -10.86
CA LEU A 121 3.31 -1.17 -10.71
C LEU A 121 3.65 -1.80 -12.05
N GLY A 122 2.71 -1.84 -12.99
CA GLY A 122 2.88 -2.46 -14.30
C GLY A 122 3.99 -1.76 -15.08
N ARG A 123 4.02 -0.42 -15.05
CA ARG A 123 5.09 0.38 -15.66
C ARG A 123 6.44 0.13 -14.98
N PHE A 124 6.46 -0.01 -13.65
CA PHE A 124 7.66 -0.29 -12.88
C PHE A 124 8.19 -1.71 -13.14
N ILE A 125 7.34 -2.74 -13.14
CA ILE A 125 7.69 -4.13 -13.47
C ILE A 125 8.23 -4.18 -14.89
N ARG A 126 7.50 -3.64 -15.88
CA ARG A 126 7.91 -3.67 -17.29
C ARG A 126 9.25 -2.98 -17.54
N ARG A 127 9.58 -1.94 -16.77
CA ARG A 127 10.85 -1.21 -16.91
C ARG A 127 12.01 -1.81 -16.15
N ASN A 128 11.76 -2.57 -15.08
CA ASN A 128 12.80 -2.99 -14.15
C ASN A 128 12.97 -4.52 -14.00
N PHE A 129 12.08 -5.31 -14.60
CA PHE A 129 12.19 -6.77 -14.67
C PHE A 129 12.23 -7.28 -16.12
N PRO A 130 13.37 -7.16 -16.83
CA PRO A 130 13.69 -8.05 -17.94
C PRO A 130 14.09 -9.44 -17.38
N SER A 131 13.63 -10.51 -18.01
CA SER A 131 13.53 -11.91 -17.54
C SER A 131 14.83 -12.68 -17.18
N LYS A 132 15.93 -12.02 -16.78
CA LYS A 132 17.25 -12.68 -16.64
C LYS A 132 17.93 -12.62 -15.26
N GLN A 133 17.21 -12.39 -14.15
CA GLN A 133 17.84 -12.36 -12.81
C GLN A 133 17.33 -13.40 -11.80
N LEU A 134 16.53 -14.39 -12.21
CA LEU A 134 16.07 -15.47 -11.33
C LEU A 134 17.06 -16.64 -11.20
N SER A 135 18.26 -16.55 -11.77
CA SER A 135 19.25 -17.64 -11.79
C SER A 135 20.42 -17.51 -10.80
N SER A 136 20.43 -16.53 -9.89
CA SER A 136 21.54 -16.33 -8.94
C SER A 136 21.21 -16.70 -7.49
N PHE A 137 20.15 -17.48 -7.27
CA PHE A 137 19.76 -18.02 -5.96
C PHE A 137 19.52 -19.54 -6.02
N SER A 138 20.26 -20.25 -6.86
CA SER A 138 20.45 -21.71 -6.77
C SER A 138 21.85 -22.01 -6.26
#